data_AF-A0A9X2SMS4-F1
#
_entry.id   AF-A0A9X2SMS4-F1
#
_cell.length_a   1.000
_cell.length_b   1.000
_cell.length_c   1.000
_cell.angle_alpha   90.00
_cell.angle_beta   90.00
_cell.angle_gamma   90.00
#
_symmetry.space_group_name_H-M   'P 1'
#
loop_
_entity.id
_entity.type
_entity.pdbx_description
1 polymer ?
#
loop_
_entity_poly.entity_id
_entity_poly.type
_entity_poly.pdbx_seq_one_letter_code
_entity_poly.pdbx_strand_id
1 'polypeptide(L)'
;MKLRLVLALGAALVTLLVSTPAAVAGNWATTYLDPLPETLRAGQPYTVGYWVLQHGSHPSYGELGPTALVLTPAQGDPVVFPGVALREPAHYAAAIAVPTDGVWRVSARQGIFAGYDIGTLTLPGRLEITPPPAPMPAGEPLPWGAIRPPVNPVSGGGAVQAAPERPTSFGSVLLVTGLVIVVGAGLVGGLRWRRRAQHR
;
A
#
# COMPACT_ATOMS: atom_id res chain seq x y z
N MET A 1 7.09 67.63 -1.52
CA MET A 1 6.44 66.63 -0.64
C MET A 1 5.62 65.58 -1.39
N LYS A 2 4.83 65.94 -2.42
CA LYS A 2 3.93 65.01 -3.14
C LYS A 2 4.65 63.82 -3.82
N LEU A 3 5.79 64.03 -4.47
CA LEU A 3 6.52 62.97 -5.17
C LEU A 3 7.15 61.91 -4.24
N ARG A 4 7.58 62.32 -3.05
CA ARG A 4 8.14 61.42 -2.03
C ARG A 4 7.07 60.53 -1.40
N LEU A 5 5.85 61.06 -1.25
CA LEU A 5 4.70 60.31 -0.76
C LEU A 5 4.25 59.24 -1.77
N VAL A 6 4.23 59.59 -3.07
CA VAL A 6 3.87 58.65 -4.15
C VAL A 6 4.90 57.52 -4.28
N LEU A 7 6.20 57.83 -4.17
CA LEU A 7 7.26 56.80 -4.19
C LEU A 7 7.21 55.89 -2.96
N ALA A 8 6.90 56.42 -1.77
CA ALA A 8 6.74 55.63 -0.56
C ALA A 8 5.52 54.70 -0.62
N LEU A 9 4.38 55.19 -1.14
CA LEU A 9 3.20 54.35 -1.36
C LEU A 9 3.43 53.28 -2.45
N GLY A 10 4.14 53.63 -3.53
CA GLY A 10 4.51 52.67 -4.58
C GLY A 10 5.41 51.55 -4.07
N ALA A 11 6.42 51.88 -3.27
CA ALA A 11 7.30 50.89 -2.66
C ALA A 11 6.57 49.98 -1.65
N ALA A 12 5.64 50.53 -0.87
CA ALA A 12 4.81 49.76 0.06
C ALA A 12 3.80 48.83 -0.64
N LEU A 13 3.32 49.22 -1.84
CA LEU A 13 2.43 48.38 -2.64
C LEU A 13 3.19 47.22 -3.31
N VAL A 14 4.45 47.46 -3.71
CA VAL A 14 5.32 46.41 -4.28
C VAL A 14 5.77 45.40 -3.21
N THR A 15 5.97 45.80 -1.96
CA THR A 15 6.25 44.86 -0.86
C THR A 15 5.01 44.08 -0.40
N LEU A 16 3.79 44.59 -0.61
CA LEU A 16 2.56 43.82 -0.37
C LEU A 16 2.28 42.74 -1.43
N LEU A 17 2.97 42.78 -2.58
CA LEU A 17 2.95 41.73 -3.60
C LEU A 17 3.96 40.60 -3.33
N VAL A 18 4.61 40.59 -2.14
CA VAL A 18 5.40 39.44 -1.69
C VAL A 18 4.43 38.28 -1.44
N SER A 19 4.29 37.47 -2.49
CA SER A 19 3.71 36.13 -2.55
C SER A 19 3.18 35.62 -1.22
N THR A 20 1.86 35.75 -1.01
CA THR A 20 1.19 34.84 -0.09
C THR A 20 1.45 33.43 -0.64
N PRO A 21 2.01 32.49 0.15
CA PRO A 21 2.01 31.09 -0.27
C PRO A 21 0.55 30.75 -0.51
N ALA A 22 0.22 30.37 -1.74
CA ALA A 22 -1.12 29.91 -2.07
C ALA A 22 -1.46 28.84 -1.02
N ALA A 23 -2.47 29.10 -0.20
CA ALA A 23 -2.97 28.09 0.72
C ALA A 23 -3.49 26.96 -0.16
N VAL A 24 -2.71 25.88 -0.31
CA VAL A 24 -3.08 24.67 -1.06
C VAL A 24 -4.08 23.90 -0.21
N ALA A 25 -5.21 24.53 0.10
CA ALA A 25 -6.30 23.94 0.85
C ALA A 25 -6.98 22.93 -0.09
N GLY A 26 -6.55 21.68 0.00
CA GLY A 26 -7.21 20.55 -0.66
C GLY A 26 -6.35 19.69 -1.59
N ASN A 27 -5.13 20.10 -1.97
CA ASN A 27 -4.28 19.33 -2.88
C ASN A 27 -3.03 18.75 -2.20
N TRP A 28 -3.20 18.04 -1.09
CA TRP A 28 -2.12 17.33 -0.41
C TRP A 28 -2.49 15.88 -0.12
N ALA A 29 -1.46 15.03 -0.01
CA ALA A 29 -1.58 13.64 0.35
C ALA A 29 -0.47 13.24 1.33
N THR A 30 -0.67 12.13 2.03
CA THR A 30 0.34 11.47 2.87
C THR A 30 0.70 10.14 2.25
N THR A 31 1.99 9.84 2.19
CA THR A 31 2.44 8.49 1.83
C THR A 31 2.62 7.65 3.08
N TYR A 32 1.91 6.52 3.15
CA TYR A 32 2.13 5.51 4.18
C TYR A 32 2.83 4.30 3.57
N LEU A 33 3.76 3.71 4.30
CA LEU A 33 4.43 2.48 3.87
C LEU A 33 3.74 1.26 4.47
N ASP A 34 3.74 0.18 3.70
CA ASP A 34 3.50 -1.16 4.24
C ASP A 34 4.62 -1.54 5.23
N PRO A 35 4.41 -2.57 6.08
CA PRO A 35 5.44 -3.04 7.00
C PRO A 35 6.75 -3.37 6.28
N LEU A 36 7.83 -2.78 6.76
CA LEU A 36 9.19 -3.04 6.30
C LEU A 36 9.86 -4.12 7.16
N PRO A 37 10.87 -4.83 6.64
CA PRO A 37 11.70 -5.70 7.47
C PRO A 37 12.41 -4.90 8.57
N GLU A 38 12.74 -5.56 9.68
CA GLU A 38 13.41 -4.92 10.83
C GLU A 38 14.78 -4.34 10.47
N THR A 39 15.44 -4.88 9.45
CA THR A 39 16.74 -4.41 8.97
C THR A 39 16.80 -4.49 7.45
N LEU A 40 17.13 -3.34 6.85
CA LEU A 40 17.47 -3.14 5.46
C LEU A 40 19.00 -3.06 5.31
N ARG A 41 19.50 -3.43 4.14
CA ARG A 41 20.94 -3.44 3.80
C ARG A 41 21.16 -2.85 2.42
N ALA A 42 22.29 -2.16 2.23
CA ALA A 42 22.67 -1.67 0.92
C ALA A 42 22.90 -2.83 -0.07
N GLY A 43 22.64 -2.58 -1.35
CA GLY A 43 22.77 -3.53 -2.46
C GLY A 43 21.72 -4.66 -2.48
N GLN A 44 20.99 -4.87 -1.39
CA GLN A 44 19.96 -5.91 -1.32
C GLN A 44 18.62 -5.38 -1.86
N PRO A 45 17.94 -6.15 -2.74
CA PRO A 45 16.64 -5.75 -3.26
C PRO A 45 15.53 -6.01 -2.24
N TYR A 46 14.61 -5.06 -2.12
CA TYR A 46 13.38 -5.17 -1.34
C TYR A 46 12.19 -4.69 -2.17
N THR A 47 11.01 -5.28 -1.96
CA THR A 47 9.75 -4.73 -2.48
C THR A 47 9.09 -3.95 -1.36
N VAL A 48 8.80 -2.67 -1.61
CA VAL A 48 8.15 -1.78 -0.64
C VAL A 48 6.79 -1.38 -1.17
N GLY A 49 5.74 -1.79 -0.46
CA GLY A 49 4.37 -1.30 -0.68
C GLY A 49 4.17 0.07 -0.05
N TYR A 50 3.38 0.93 -0.69
CA TYR A 50 3.04 2.24 -0.16
C TYR A 50 1.71 2.77 -0.69
N TRP A 51 1.05 3.58 0.12
CA TRP A 51 -0.27 4.15 -0.11
C TRP A 51 -0.19 5.66 -0.25
N VAL A 52 -0.87 6.23 -1.25
CA VAL A 52 -1.02 7.69 -1.39
C VAL A 52 -2.41 8.09 -0.91
N LEU A 53 -2.49 8.55 0.34
CA LEU A 53 -3.77 8.93 0.94
C LEU A 53 -4.00 10.43 0.87
N GLN A 54 -5.06 10.82 0.16
CA GLN A 54 -5.48 12.21 0.12
C GLN A 54 -5.89 12.66 1.53
N HIS A 55 -5.37 13.83 1.91
CA HIS A 55 -5.51 14.39 3.25
C HIS A 55 -5.18 13.42 4.40
N GLY A 56 -4.34 12.42 4.11
CA GLY A 56 -3.84 11.44 5.06
C GLY A 56 -4.85 10.39 5.54
N SER A 57 -6.10 10.42 5.09
CA SER A 57 -7.16 9.56 5.64
C SER A 57 -7.75 8.55 4.66
N HIS A 58 -7.73 8.82 3.35
CA HIS A 58 -8.44 8.02 2.36
C HIS A 58 -7.71 7.90 1.03
N PRO A 59 -7.99 6.87 0.20
CA PRO A 59 -7.38 6.77 -1.12
C PRO A 59 -7.72 8.00 -1.94
N SER A 60 -6.76 8.46 -2.73
CA SER A 60 -7.06 9.49 -3.71
C SER A 60 -7.80 8.89 -4.92
N TYR A 61 -8.63 9.71 -5.58
CA TYR A 61 -9.47 9.32 -6.69
C TYR A 61 -8.80 9.60 -8.04
N GLY A 62 -9.01 8.71 -9.01
CA GLY A 62 -8.57 8.89 -10.38
C GLY A 62 -7.08 8.58 -10.61
N GLU A 63 -6.61 8.95 -11.79
CA GLU A 63 -5.22 8.73 -12.20
C GLU A 63 -4.29 9.74 -11.53
N LEU A 64 -3.46 9.29 -10.59
CA LEU A 64 -2.46 10.14 -9.93
C LEU A 64 -1.30 10.49 -10.86
N GLY A 65 -1.07 9.71 -11.91
CA GLY A 65 0.17 9.76 -12.69
C GLY A 65 1.34 9.09 -11.97
N PRO A 66 2.60 9.40 -12.36
CA PRO A 66 3.77 8.69 -11.85
C PRO A 66 3.97 8.88 -10.34
N THR A 67 4.03 7.76 -9.61
CA THR A 67 4.42 7.73 -8.20
C THR A 67 5.78 7.03 -8.06
N ALA A 68 6.53 7.37 -7.01
CA ALA A 68 7.84 6.78 -6.75
C ALA A 68 8.26 6.97 -5.30
N LEU A 69 9.13 6.09 -4.81
CA LEU A 69 9.97 6.36 -3.64
C LEU A 69 11.26 7.04 -4.12
N VAL A 70 11.68 8.09 -3.42
CA VAL A 70 12.87 8.87 -3.73
C VAL A 70 13.78 8.87 -2.51
N LEU A 71 14.96 8.29 -2.66
CA LEU A 71 15.97 8.19 -1.62
C LEU A 71 17.11 9.15 -1.95
N THR A 72 17.29 10.16 -1.09
CA THR A 72 18.30 11.20 -1.27
C THR A 72 19.43 11.00 -0.26
N PRO A 73 20.68 10.81 -0.72
CA PRO A 73 21.82 10.70 0.18
C PRO A 73 22.18 12.09 0.74
N ALA A 74 23.02 12.13 1.78
CA ALA A 74 23.56 13.40 2.29
C ALA A 74 24.43 14.14 1.25
N GLN A 75 25.10 13.39 0.37
CA GLN A 75 25.87 13.90 -0.75
C GLN A 75 25.63 13.04 -1.99
N GLY A 76 25.48 13.68 -3.14
CA GLY A 76 25.18 13.02 -4.42
C GLY A 76 23.72 13.16 -4.83
N ASP A 77 23.36 12.48 -5.92
CA ASP A 77 22.05 12.60 -6.53
C ASP A 77 21.01 11.69 -5.88
N PRO A 78 19.73 12.09 -5.83
CA PRO A 78 18.64 11.21 -5.42
C PRO A 78 18.50 10.00 -6.34
N VAL A 79 18.18 8.85 -5.75
CA VAL A 79 17.79 7.64 -6.47
C VAL A 79 16.27 7.53 -6.46
N VAL A 80 15.68 7.33 -7.64
CA VAL A 80 14.22 7.24 -7.82
C VAL A 80 13.85 5.80 -8.11
N PHE A 81 12.90 5.27 -7.34
CA PHE A 81 12.33 3.93 -7.51
C PHE A 81 10.85 4.07 -7.90
N PRO A 82 10.52 3.92 -9.20
CA PRO A 82 9.16 4.06 -9.68
C PRO A 82 8.20 3.06 -9.02
N GLY A 83 7.01 3.54 -8.71
CA GLY A 83 5.91 2.70 -8.25
C GLY A 83 5.15 2.05 -9.38
N VAL A 84 4.70 0.83 -9.13
CA VAL A 84 3.72 0.12 -9.94
C VAL A 84 2.41 0.08 -9.17
N ALA A 85 1.32 0.51 -9.80
CA ALA A 85 0.00 0.46 -9.19
C ALA A 85 -0.40 -0.99 -8.89
N LEU A 86 -0.91 -1.21 -7.68
CA LEU A 86 -1.49 -2.47 -7.25
C LEU A 86 -3.00 -2.44 -7.47
N ARG A 87 -3.67 -3.53 -7.09
CA ARG A 87 -5.12 -3.68 -7.29
C ARG A 87 -5.92 -2.69 -6.43
N GLU A 88 -5.45 -2.40 -5.23
CA GLU A 88 -6.13 -1.50 -4.31
C GLU A 88 -5.96 -0.04 -4.74
N PRO A 89 -7.01 0.80 -4.58
CA PRO A 89 -6.93 2.21 -4.91
C PRO A 89 -5.79 2.93 -4.17
N ALA A 90 -5.00 3.68 -4.93
CA ALA A 90 -3.85 4.44 -4.47
C ALA A 90 -2.80 3.62 -3.70
N HIS A 91 -2.74 2.31 -3.94
CA HIS A 91 -1.71 1.40 -3.42
C HIS A 91 -0.70 1.08 -4.52
N TYR A 92 0.58 1.12 -4.20
CA TYR A 92 1.68 0.93 -5.14
C TYR A 92 2.76 0.05 -4.53
N ALA A 93 3.57 -0.58 -5.38
CA ALA A 93 4.80 -1.26 -4.98
C ALA A 93 6.00 -0.71 -5.74
N ALA A 94 7.13 -0.53 -5.07
CA ALA A 94 8.41 -0.21 -5.68
C ALA A 94 9.46 -1.26 -5.32
N ALA A 95 10.24 -1.68 -6.31
CA ALA A 95 11.44 -2.48 -6.06
C ALA A 95 12.61 -1.53 -5.77
N ILE A 96 13.15 -1.60 -4.55
CA ILE A 96 14.26 -0.75 -4.10
C ILE A 96 15.52 -1.57 -3.91
N ALA A 97 16.67 -1.00 -4.28
CA ALA A 97 17.99 -1.51 -3.93
C ALA A 97 18.88 -0.28 -3.68
N VAL A 98 19.07 0.05 -2.40
CA VAL A 98 19.81 1.26 -2.01
C VAL A 98 21.30 1.01 -2.22
N PRO A 99 22.02 1.83 -2.97
CA PRO A 99 23.33 1.43 -3.49
C PRO A 99 24.42 1.35 -2.42
N THR A 100 24.36 2.18 -1.38
CA THR A 100 25.41 2.27 -0.36
C THR A 100 24.85 2.37 1.05
N ASP A 101 25.65 1.92 2.01
CA ASP A 101 25.39 2.17 3.42
C ASP A 101 25.41 3.68 3.73
N GLY A 102 24.83 4.06 4.86
CA GLY A 102 24.74 5.45 5.31
C GLY A 102 23.32 5.93 5.54
N VAL A 103 23.16 7.25 5.59
CA VAL A 103 21.90 7.93 5.92
C VAL A 103 21.25 8.49 4.66
N TRP A 104 19.98 8.15 4.48
CA TRP A 104 19.17 8.52 3.33
C TRP A 104 17.89 9.19 3.79
N ARG A 105 17.57 10.36 3.22
CA ARG A 105 16.23 10.95 3.33
C ARG A 105 15.30 10.18 2.39
N VAL A 106 14.19 9.71 2.91
CA VAL A 106 13.17 8.98 2.15
C VAL A 106 11.97 9.90 1.94
N SER A 107 11.60 10.09 0.68
CA SER A 107 10.42 10.86 0.29
C SER A 107 9.64 10.14 -0.80
N ALA A 108 8.42 10.59 -1.05
CA ALA A 108 7.56 10.06 -2.11
C ALA A 108 7.25 11.13 -3.15
N ARG A 109 7.32 10.73 -4.43
CA ARG A 109 6.60 11.41 -5.51
C ARG A 109 5.18 10.84 -5.52
N GLN A 110 4.19 11.72 -5.44
CA GLN A 110 2.78 11.36 -5.28
C GLN A 110 1.93 11.83 -6.48
N GLY A 111 2.50 11.81 -7.69
CA GLY A 111 1.78 12.18 -8.89
C GLY A 111 1.38 13.66 -8.90
N ILE A 112 0.07 13.92 -8.95
CA ILE A 112 -0.52 15.27 -8.93
C ILE A 112 -0.36 16.02 -7.59
N PHE A 113 -0.01 15.31 -6.52
CA PHE A 113 0.21 15.92 -5.21
C PHE A 113 1.66 16.39 -5.04
N ALA A 114 1.86 17.31 -4.10
CA ALA A 114 3.19 17.68 -3.64
C ALA A 114 3.95 16.44 -3.16
N GLY A 115 5.29 16.46 -3.27
CA GLY A 115 6.12 15.40 -2.70
C GLY A 115 5.95 15.31 -1.18
N TYR A 116 6.10 14.12 -0.63
CA TYR A 116 5.90 13.85 0.79
C TYR A 116 7.17 13.33 1.45
N ASP A 117 7.56 13.95 2.57
CA ASP A 117 8.70 13.51 3.36
C ASP A 117 8.29 12.34 4.27
N ILE A 118 8.86 11.17 4.06
CA ILE A 118 8.50 9.97 4.81
C ILE A 118 9.35 9.86 6.07
N GLY A 119 10.65 10.13 5.98
CA GLY A 119 11.56 9.98 7.10
C GLY A 119 13.01 9.72 6.71
N THR A 120 13.76 9.11 7.62
CA THR A 120 15.20 8.89 7.47
C THR A 120 15.53 7.40 7.56
N LEU A 121 16.15 6.86 6.52
CA LEU A 121 16.64 5.49 6.47
C LEU A 121 18.14 5.47 6.81
N THR A 122 18.52 4.66 7.79
CA THR A 122 19.93 4.37 8.10
C THR A 122 20.26 2.95 7.66
N LEU A 123 21.31 2.79 6.85
CA LEU A 123 21.79 1.50 6.33
C LEU A 123 23.20 1.15 6.84
N PRO A 124 23.43 -0.11 7.26
CA PRO A 124 22.41 -1.12 7.53
C PRO A 124 21.55 -0.70 8.73
N GLY A 125 20.25 -0.99 8.70
CA GLY A 125 19.35 -0.55 9.76
C GLY A 125 17.91 -0.38 9.30
N ARG A 126 17.21 0.60 9.85
CA ARG A 126 15.77 0.79 9.67
C ARG A 126 15.43 2.20 9.20
N LEU A 127 14.20 2.34 8.71
CA LEU A 127 13.58 3.62 8.45
C LEU A 127 12.92 4.17 9.72
N GLU A 128 13.30 5.38 10.10
CA GLU A 128 12.62 6.17 11.11
C GLU A 128 11.61 7.08 10.43
N ILE A 129 10.32 6.84 10.69
CA ILE A 129 9.21 7.54 10.05
C ILE A 129 8.99 8.90 10.73
N THR A 130 8.93 9.97 9.93
CA THR A 130 8.49 11.28 10.39
C THR A 130 6.99 11.22 10.72
N PRO A 131 6.56 11.70 11.91
CA PRO A 131 5.14 11.73 12.25
C PRO A 131 4.31 12.42 11.16
N PRO A 132 3.29 11.77 10.59
CA PRO A 132 2.47 12.37 9.55
C PRO A 132 1.61 13.49 10.14
N PRO A 133 1.18 14.46 9.30
CA PRO A 133 0.13 15.40 9.68
C PRO A 133 -1.14 14.68 10.13
N ALA A 134 -1.93 15.32 10.99
CA ALA A 134 -3.21 14.77 11.43
C ALA A 134 -4.13 14.52 10.21
N PRO A 135 -4.69 13.30 10.06
CA PRO A 135 -5.54 12.97 8.93
C PRO A 135 -6.86 13.75 8.99
N MET A 136 -7.33 14.23 7.83
CA MET A 136 -8.63 14.90 7.72
C MET A 136 -9.68 13.91 7.20
N PRO A 137 -10.82 13.72 7.88
CA PRO A 137 -11.84 12.76 7.46
C PRO A 137 -12.46 13.16 6.12
N ALA A 138 -12.80 12.16 5.31
CA ALA A 138 -13.62 12.37 4.12
C ALA A 138 -15.09 12.56 4.50
N GLY A 139 -15.80 13.39 3.73
CA GLY A 139 -17.23 13.63 3.90
C GLY A 139 -18.15 12.62 3.19
N GLU A 140 -17.59 11.65 2.45
CA GLU A 140 -18.34 10.75 1.55
C GLU A 140 -17.91 9.28 1.73
N PRO A 141 -18.70 8.30 1.27
CA PRO A 141 -18.31 6.90 1.25
C PRO A 141 -17.01 6.69 0.48
N LEU A 142 -16.02 6.13 1.16
CA LEU A 142 -14.67 5.98 0.62
C LEU A 142 -14.53 4.69 -0.21
N PRO A 143 -13.78 4.72 -1.33
CA PRO A 143 -13.61 3.59 -2.24
C PRO A 143 -12.59 2.58 -1.68
N TRP A 144 -12.69 2.23 -0.41
CA TRP A 144 -11.80 1.24 0.17
C TRP A 144 -12.03 -0.13 -0.46
N GLY A 145 -10.93 -0.83 -0.72
CA GLY A 145 -10.95 -2.26 -0.96
C GLY A 145 -11.03 -3.06 0.34
N ALA A 146 -10.83 -4.38 0.21
CA ALA A 146 -10.70 -5.29 1.35
C ALA A 146 -9.41 -5.05 2.17
N ILE A 147 -8.37 -4.52 1.51
CA ILE A 147 -7.06 -4.23 2.11
C ILE A 147 -6.93 -2.71 2.32
N ARG A 148 -6.32 -2.32 3.44
CA ARG A 148 -6.15 -0.93 3.89
C ARG A 148 -4.76 -0.74 4.52
N PRO A 149 -4.23 0.50 4.54
CA PRO A 149 -2.96 0.77 5.19
C PRO A 149 -3.03 0.51 6.71
N PRO A 150 -1.91 0.08 7.33
CA PRO A 150 -1.86 -0.37 8.73
C PRO A 150 -2.21 0.71 9.76
N VAL A 151 -2.19 1.99 9.37
CA VAL A 151 -2.37 3.15 10.25
C VAL A 151 -3.83 3.61 10.40
N ASN A 152 -4.78 3.03 9.65
CA ASN A 152 -6.20 3.42 9.71
C ASN A 152 -7.01 2.40 10.53
N PRO A 153 -7.20 2.60 11.85
CA PRO A 153 -8.18 1.83 12.60
C PRO A 153 -9.58 2.16 12.07
N VAL A 154 -10.27 1.17 11.52
CA VAL A 154 -11.65 1.34 11.08
C VAL A 154 -12.53 1.43 12.31
N SER A 155 -13.06 2.62 12.61
CA SER A 155 -14.29 2.71 13.39
C SER A 155 -15.40 2.02 12.57
N GLY A 156 -15.65 0.73 12.84
CA GLY A 156 -16.77 -0.02 12.25
C GLY A 156 -16.44 -1.28 11.44
N GLY A 157 -15.18 -1.74 11.39
CA GLY A 157 -14.83 -3.01 10.76
C GLY A 157 -13.71 -3.65 11.54
N GLY A 158 -14.04 -4.60 12.41
CA GLY A 158 -13.06 -5.31 13.22
C GLY A 158 -11.89 -5.77 12.36
N ALA A 159 -10.68 -5.63 12.89
CA ALA A 159 -9.52 -6.33 12.36
C ALA A 159 -9.96 -7.78 12.12
N VAL A 160 -9.99 -8.21 10.86
CA VAL A 160 -10.05 -9.65 10.58
C VAL A 160 -8.69 -10.15 11.01
N GLN A 161 -8.57 -10.51 12.29
CA GLN A 161 -7.54 -11.43 12.71
C GLN A 161 -7.65 -12.61 11.75
N ALA A 162 -6.59 -12.86 11.00
CA ALA A 162 -6.45 -14.14 10.32
C ALA A 162 -6.69 -15.19 11.40
N ALA A 163 -7.85 -15.85 11.35
CA ALA A 163 -8.11 -16.96 12.21
C ALA A 163 -6.97 -17.94 11.97
N PRO A 164 -6.27 -18.43 13.01
CA PRO A 164 -5.26 -19.45 12.80
C PRO A 164 -5.95 -20.58 12.04
N GLU A 165 -5.45 -20.89 10.85
CA GLU A 165 -5.90 -22.08 10.14
C GLU A 165 -5.72 -23.22 11.12
N ARG A 166 -6.84 -23.83 11.53
CA ARG A 166 -6.77 -25.05 12.34
C ARG A 166 -5.93 -26.02 11.51
N PRO A 167 -4.83 -26.57 12.04
CA PRO A 167 -4.13 -27.62 11.33
C PRO A 167 -5.16 -28.70 11.02
N THR A 168 -5.38 -28.95 9.73
CA THR A 168 -6.12 -30.11 9.27
C THR A 168 -5.41 -31.31 9.89
N SER A 169 -6.06 -31.94 10.86
CA SER A 169 -5.51 -33.10 11.54
C SER A 169 -5.33 -34.20 10.51
N PHE A 170 -4.11 -34.39 10.03
CA PHE A 170 -3.72 -35.62 9.37
C PHE A 170 -3.70 -36.74 10.42
N GLY A 171 -4.53 -37.75 10.22
CA GLY A 171 -4.36 -39.06 10.84
C GLY A 171 -5.13 -39.30 12.15
N SER A 172 -6.38 -39.71 12.01
CA SER A 172 -6.90 -40.79 12.87
C SER A 172 -6.87 -42.07 12.05
N VAL A 173 -5.72 -42.75 12.06
CA VAL A 173 -5.67 -44.17 11.67
C VAL A 173 -6.41 -44.92 12.76
N LEU A 174 -7.67 -45.27 12.49
CA LEU A 174 -8.37 -46.28 13.27
C LEU A 174 -7.65 -47.61 13.02
N LEU A 175 -6.84 -48.02 14.00
CA LEU A 175 -6.43 -49.41 14.16
C LEU A 175 -7.68 -50.22 14.51
N VAL A 176 -8.41 -50.66 13.47
CA VAL A 176 -9.34 -51.79 13.62
C VAL A 176 -8.52 -53.06 13.43
N THR A 177 -8.16 -53.65 14.56
CA THR A 177 -7.69 -55.01 14.65
C THR A 177 -8.81 -55.96 14.21
N GLY A 178 -8.52 -56.77 13.20
CA GLY A 178 -9.25 -58.01 12.90
C GLY A 178 -10.57 -57.87 12.13
N LEU A 179 -10.49 -57.96 10.80
CA LEU A 179 -11.13 -59.06 10.04
C LEU A 179 -10.75 -58.87 8.56
N VAL A 180 -10.02 -59.85 8.03
CA VAL A 180 -9.69 -59.97 6.61
C VAL A 180 -10.95 -60.38 5.86
N ILE A 181 -11.42 -59.54 4.93
CA ILE A 181 -12.18 -60.00 3.77
C ILE A 181 -11.49 -59.45 2.53
N VAL A 182 -10.73 -60.33 1.89
CA VAL A 182 -10.23 -60.17 0.53
C VAL A 182 -11.40 -60.45 -0.41
N VAL A 183 -11.78 -59.51 -1.26
CA VAL A 183 -12.44 -59.83 -2.53
C VAL A 183 -11.79 -59.03 -3.64
N GLY A 184 -10.88 -59.71 -4.34
CA GLY A 184 -10.34 -59.28 -5.62
C GLY A 184 -11.26 -59.71 -6.77
N ALA A 185 -11.27 -58.87 -7.80
CA ALA A 185 -11.44 -59.12 -9.24
C ALA A 185 -12.36 -60.27 -9.72
N GLY A 186 -13.33 -59.90 -10.57
CA GLY A 186 -14.05 -60.85 -11.42
C GLY A 186 -14.80 -60.16 -12.56
N LEU A 187 -14.21 -60.21 -13.75
CA LEU A 187 -14.78 -59.91 -15.07
C LEU A 187 -16.02 -60.77 -15.40
N VAL A 188 -16.64 -60.45 -16.56
CA VAL A 188 -17.63 -61.24 -17.34
C VAL A 188 -19.08 -60.96 -16.92
N GLY A 189 -20.05 -60.64 -17.78
CA GLY A 189 -20.13 -60.62 -19.23
C GLY A 189 -21.59 -60.78 -19.67
N GLY A 190 -21.97 -60.13 -20.79
CA GLY A 190 -23.18 -60.38 -21.58
C GLY A 190 -24.54 -60.25 -20.87
N LEU A 191 -25.70 -60.23 -21.54
CA LEU A 191 -26.08 -60.10 -22.94
C LEU A 191 -27.63 -59.97 -22.88
N ARG A 192 -28.21 -59.04 -23.65
CA ARG A 192 -29.55 -59.09 -24.29
C ARG A 192 -30.77 -59.64 -23.50
N TRP A 193 -31.83 -58.82 -23.42
CA TRP A 193 -33.03 -58.86 -24.29
C TRP A 193 -34.36 -58.57 -23.56
N ARG A 194 -35.03 -57.50 -24.03
CA ARG A 194 -36.47 -57.27 -24.24
C ARG A 194 -37.53 -58.15 -23.53
N ARG A 195 -38.54 -57.47 -22.98
CA ARG A 195 -40.02 -57.55 -23.24
C ARG A 195 -40.66 -56.26 -22.67
N ARG A 196 -41.29 -55.35 -23.43
CA ARG A 196 -42.72 -55.28 -23.87
C ARG A 196 -43.69 -55.78 -22.77
N ALA A 197 -44.80 -55.13 -22.39
CA ALA A 197 -45.59 -54.03 -22.92
C ALA A 197 -46.63 -53.57 -21.87
N GLN A 198 -47.06 -52.30 -21.99
CA GLN A 198 -48.43 -51.73 -21.95
C GLN A 198 -49.50 -52.05 -20.87
N HIS A 199 -50.33 -51.00 -20.71
CA HIS A 199 -51.64 -50.84 -20.06
C HIS A 199 -51.56 -50.34 -18.61
N ARG A 200 -52.10 -49.16 -18.26
CA ARG A 200 -53.29 -48.45 -18.75
C ARG A 200 -53.08 -46.94 -18.78
#